data_AF-A0AAU3N1P4-F1
#
_entry.id   AF-A0AAU3N1P4-F1
#
_cell.length_a   1.000
_cell.length_b   1.000
_cell.length_c   1.000
_cell.angle_alpha   90.00
_cell.angle_beta   90.00
_cell.angle_gamma   90.00
#
_symmetry.space_group_name_H-M   'P 1'
#
loop_
_entity.id
_entity.type
_entity.pdbx_description
1 polymer ?
#
loop_
_entity_poly.entity_id
_entity_poly.type
_entity_poly.pdbx_seq_one_letter_code
_entity_poly.pdbx_strand_id
1 'polypeptide(L)'
;MASFAGLLRDSHDATADFRPPDGAAWATGPAVPAAGDVIRHGGFGPWNVARQGYRPVGIIDWDFARPAARLHDVAYAPQYIAPFRDDAECIRRPRFP
;
A
#
# COMPACT_ATOMS: atom_id res chain seq x y z
N MET A 1 8.70 -0.10 12.51
CA MET A 1 7.34 0.37 12.14
C MET A 1 7.35 1.81 11.64
N ALA A 2 7.95 2.76 12.36
CA ALA A 2 8.01 4.16 11.93
C ALA A 2 8.61 4.36 10.51
N SER A 3 9.70 3.67 10.17
CA SER A 3 10.31 3.74 8.83
C SER A 3 9.42 3.17 7.72
N PHE A 4 8.59 2.17 8.03
CA PHE A 4 7.65 1.57 7.07
C PHE A 4 6.47 2.49 6.81
N ALA A 5 5.92 3.10 7.88
CA ALA A 5 4.89 4.13 7.77
C ALA A 5 5.41 5.40 7.08
N GLY A 6 6.69 5.75 7.32
CA GLY A 6 7.39 6.82 6.62
C GLY A 6 7.45 6.57 5.11
N LEU A 7 7.92 5.40 4.69
CA LEU A 7 7.97 5.05 3.26
C LEU A 7 6.58 5.11 2.59
N LEU A 8 5.51 4.68 3.28
CA LEU A 8 4.14 4.81 2.75
C LEU A 8 3.74 6.27 2.57
N ARG A 9 4.02 7.11 3.58
CA ARG A 9 3.74 8.55 3.50
C ARG A 9 4.51 9.19 2.35
N ASP A 10 5.80 8.91 2.24
CA ASP A 10 6.67 9.46 1.19
C ASP A 10 6.12 9.09 -0.20
N SER A 11 5.64 7.84 -0.36
CA SER A 11 5.00 7.40 -1.59
C SER A 11 3.68 8.10 -1.89
N HIS A 12 2.86 8.37 -0.88
CA HIS A 12 1.62 9.15 -1.05
C HIS A 12 1.91 10.61 -1.38
N ASP A 13 2.94 11.19 -0.77
CA ASP A 13 3.36 12.57 -1.04
C ASP A 13 3.90 12.71 -2.46
N ALA A 14 4.70 11.74 -2.93
CA ALA A 14 5.24 11.69 -4.28
C ALA A 14 4.17 11.53 -5.39
N THR A 15 2.95 11.13 -5.04
CA THR A 15 1.86 10.91 -6.00
C THR A 15 0.68 11.87 -5.82
N ALA A 16 0.77 12.83 -4.89
CA ALA A 16 -0.34 13.72 -4.53
C ALA A 16 -0.69 14.72 -5.65
N ASP A 17 0.29 15.12 -6.44
CA ASP A 17 0.15 16.02 -7.59
C ASP A 17 0.04 15.29 -8.93
N PHE A 18 0.22 13.97 -8.94
CA PHE A 18 0.02 13.17 -10.14
C PHE A 18 -1.43 13.22 -10.61
N ARG A 19 -1.62 13.50 -11.89
CA ARG A 19 -2.93 13.52 -12.55
C ARG A 19 -2.92 12.47 -13.66
N PRO A 20 -3.61 11.34 -13.46
CA PRO A 20 -3.77 10.35 -14.51
C PRO A 20 -4.42 10.99 -15.75
N PRO A 21 -4.04 10.57 -16.97
CA PRO A 21 -4.71 11.03 -18.18
C PRO A 21 -6.18 10.57 -18.18
N ASP A 22 -7.02 11.30 -18.91
CA ASP A 22 -8.40 10.89 -19.14
C ASP A 22 -8.46 9.50 -19.76
N GLY A 23 -9.35 8.65 -19.25
CA GLY A 23 -9.48 7.26 -19.68
C GLY A 23 -8.40 6.32 -19.15
N ALA A 24 -7.57 6.73 -18.19
CA ALA A 24 -6.66 5.82 -17.49
C ALA A 24 -7.41 4.59 -16.94
N ALA A 25 -6.90 3.40 -17.29
CA ALA A 25 -7.47 2.13 -16.86
C ALA A 25 -6.74 1.61 -15.62
N TRP A 26 -7.51 1.03 -14.70
CA TRP A 26 -6.99 0.44 -13.46
C TRP A 26 -7.42 -1.01 -13.36
N ALA A 27 -6.55 -1.88 -12.85
CA ALA A 27 -6.81 -3.33 -12.79
C ALA A 27 -8.05 -3.71 -11.97
N THR A 28 -8.45 -2.85 -11.02
CA THR A 28 -9.62 -3.07 -10.14
C THR A 28 -10.89 -2.37 -10.64
N GLY A 29 -10.92 -1.97 -11.91
CA GLY A 29 -12.04 -1.28 -12.54
C GLY A 29 -11.93 0.24 -12.45
N PRO A 30 -12.95 0.97 -12.95
CA PRO A 30 -12.92 2.42 -13.07
C PRO A 30 -12.61 3.12 -11.75
N ALA A 31 -11.78 4.16 -11.81
CA ALA A 31 -11.45 5.05 -10.70
C ALA A 31 -11.41 6.48 -11.19
N VAL A 32 -12.25 7.33 -10.60
CA VAL A 32 -12.26 8.78 -10.85
C VAL A 32 -11.52 9.45 -9.70
N PRO A 33 -10.39 10.15 -9.94
CA PRO A 33 -9.69 10.88 -8.88
C PRO A 33 -10.59 11.94 -8.23
N ALA A 34 -10.63 11.95 -6.89
CA ALA A 34 -11.23 13.01 -6.11
C ALA A 34 -10.18 14.01 -5.61
N ALA A 35 -10.62 15.19 -5.16
CA ALA A 35 -9.72 16.17 -4.56
C ALA A 35 -9.04 15.60 -3.31
N GLY A 36 -7.71 15.62 -3.30
CA GLY A 36 -6.90 15.08 -2.20
C GLY A 36 -6.59 13.58 -2.31
N ASP A 37 -7.07 12.89 -3.34
CA ASP A 37 -6.64 11.53 -3.63
C ASP A 37 -5.16 11.47 -4.00
N VAL A 38 -4.55 10.33 -3.68
CA VAL A 38 -3.21 9.94 -4.09
C VAL A 38 -3.31 8.69 -4.95
N ILE A 39 -2.22 8.28 -5.61
CA ILE A 39 -2.15 6.93 -6.16
C ILE A 39 -1.81 5.97 -5.03
N ARG A 40 -2.83 5.30 -4.49
CA ARG A 40 -2.65 4.25 -3.48
C ARG A 40 -1.95 3.06 -4.10
N HIS A 41 -1.23 2.28 -3.28
CA HIS A 41 -0.62 1.02 -3.70
C HIS A 41 -1.64 -0.10 -3.87
N GLY A 42 -2.56 -0.25 -2.90
CA GLY A 42 -3.58 -1.31 -2.91
C GLY A 42 -3.20 -2.65 -2.31
N GLY A 43 -1.98 -2.77 -1.81
CA GLY A 43 -1.42 -4.02 -1.30
C GLY A 43 -0.16 -3.78 -0.49
N PHE A 44 -0.12 -2.66 0.25
CA PHE A 44 1.09 -2.24 0.97
C PHE A 44 1.33 -3.12 2.19
N GLY A 45 2.12 -4.18 1.99
CA GLY A 45 2.51 -5.16 2.99
C GLY A 45 4.01 -5.45 3.00
N PRO A 46 4.52 -6.16 4.02
CA PRO A 46 5.94 -6.49 4.15
C PRO A 46 6.58 -7.16 2.94
N TRP A 47 5.82 -7.94 2.19
CA TRP A 47 6.26 -8.67 0.99
C TRP A 47 6.49 -7.75 -0.21
N ASN A 48 5.87 -6.57 -0.25
CA ASN A 48 5.97 -5.60 -1.36
C ASN A 48 6.93 -4.43 -1.06
N VAL A 49 7.72 -4.54 0.02
CA VAL A 49 8.70 -3.50 0.40
C VAL A 49 10.11 -4.06 0.29
N ALA A 50 10.87 -3.50 -0.65
CA ALA A 50 12.29 -3.75 -0.80
C ALA A 50 13.07 -3.15 0.38
N ARG A 51 14.09 -3.87 0.85
CA ARG A 51 14.85 -3.49 2.05
C ARG A 51 16.35 -3.60 1.82
N GLN A 52 17.10 -2.71 2.46
CA GLN A 52 18.53 -2.82 2.67
C GLN A 52 18.77 -3.04 4.16
N GLY A 53 19.05 -4.29 4.55
CA GLY A 53 19.01 -4.69 5.96
C GLY A 53 17.63 -4.44 6.57
N TYR A 54 17.57 -3.67 7.66
CA TYR A 54 16.30 -3.31 8.32
C TYR A 54 15.64 -2.04 7.74
N ARG A 55 16.28 -1.37 6.78
CA ARG A 55 15.78 -0.11 6.20
C ARG A 55 14.89 -0.41 4.99
N PRO A 56 13.62 0.04 4.98
CA PRO A 56 12.80 -0.01 3.77
C PRO A 56 13.31 1.04 2.78
N VAL A 57 13.49 0.66 1.50
CA VAL A 57 14.12 1.51 0.48
C VAL A 57 13.30 1.65 -0.80
N GLY A 58 12.23 0.88 -0.96
CA GLY A 58 11.38 0.96 -2.14
C GLY A 58 10.12 0.13 -2.02
N ILE A 59 9.19 0.38 -2.93
CA ILE A 59 7.89 -0.29 -3.03
C ILE A 59 7.76 -0.89 -4.43
N ILE A 60 7.36 -2.16 -4.50
CA ILE A 60 7.18 -2.93 -5.74
C ILE A 60 5.74 -3.46 -5.82
N ASP A 61 5.35 -4.03 -6.96
CA ASP A 61 4.03 -4.68 -7.14
C ASP A 61 2.84 -3.70 -7.09
N TRP A 62 2.84 -2.76 -8.05
CA TRP A 62 1.86 -1.67 -8.19
C TRP A 62 0.63 -2.06 -9.02
N ASP A 63 0.38 -3.35 -9.30
CA ASP A 63 -0.67 -3.79 -10.20
C ASP A 63 -2.09 -3.37 -9.73
N PHE A 64 -2.27 -3.19 -8.43
CA PHE A 64 -3.53 -2.74 -7.83
C PHE A 64 -3.59 -1.24 -7.58
N ALA A 65 -2.63 -0.47 -8.08
CA ALA A 65 -2.59 0.97 -7.87
C ALA A 65 -3.82 1.66 -8.47
N ARG A 66 -4.27 2.74 -7.83
CA ARG A 66 -5.34 3.63 -8.34
C ARG A 66 -5.49 4.89 -7.50
N PRO A 67 -6.17 5.93 -8.01
CA PRO A 67 -6.64 7.06 -7.23
C PRO A 67 -7.51 6.57 -6.07
N ALA A 68 -7.16 6.99 -4.86
CA ALA A 68 -7.97 6.82 -3.65
C ALA A 68 -7.45 7.70 -2.51
N ALA A 69 -8.25 7.83 -1.46
CA ALA A 69 -7.80 8.42 -0.21
C ALA A 69 -6.64 7.62 0.41
N ARG A 70 -5.70 8.33 1.04
CA ARG A 70 -4.54 7.74 1.77
C ARG A 70 -4.95 6.67 2.78
N LEU A 71 -6.15 6.82 3.37
CA LEU A 71 -6.67 5.93 4.38
C LEU A 71 -6.77 4.48 3.91
N HIS A 72 -6.93 4.22 2.61
CA HIS A 72 -7.01 2.85 2.09
C HIS A 72 -5.74 2.03 2.38
N ASP A 73 -4.55 2.56 2.05
CA ASP A 73 -3.30 1.85 2.36
C ASP A 73 -3.00 1.88 3.87
N VAL A 74 -3.35 2.99 4.56
CA VAL A 74 -3.15 3.12 6.01
C VAL A 74 -4.02 2.14 6.81
N ALA A 75 -5.22 1.81 6.35
CA ALA A 75 -6.08 0.80 6.97
C ALA A 75 -5.64 -0.63 6.65
N TYR A 76 -5.03 -0.84 5.48
CA TYR A 76 -4.53 -2.16 5.05
C TYR A 76 -3.24 -2.54 5.78
N ALA A 77 -2.27 -1.63 5.84
CA ALA A 77 -0.91 -1.95 6.29
C ALA A 77 -0.83 -2.53 7.71
N PRO A 78 -1.49 -1.96 8.74
CA PRO A 78 -1.41 -2.41 10.14
C PRO A 78 -1.80 -3.87 10.32
N GLN A 79 -2.69 -4.40 9.46
CA GLN A 79 -3.09 -5.80 9.51
C GLN A 79 -1.90 -6.75 9.37
N TYR A 80 -0.77 -6.32 8.80
CA TYR A 80 0.39 -7.17 8.51
C TYR A 80 1.67 -6.74 9.21
N ILE A 81 1.66 -5.60 9.89
CA ILE A 81 2.86 -5.05 10.55
C ILE A 81 2.67 -4.86 12.05
N ALA A 82 1.42 -4.78 12.52
CA ALA A 82 1.06 -4.71 13.93
C ALA A 82 0.41 -6.02 14.38
N PRO A 83 0.49 -6.38 15.67
CA PRO A 83 -0.12 -7.59 16.21
C PRO A 83 -1.65 -7.43 16.34
N PHE A 84 -2.34 -7.39 15.19
CA PHE A 84 -3.82 -7.34 15.12
C PHE A 84 -4.47 -8.72 15.21
N ARG A 85 -3.71 -9.78 14.94
CA ARG A 85 -4.19 -11.17 14.91
C ARG A 85 -3.71 -11.90 16.16
N ASP A 86 -4.52 -12.84 16.63
CA ASP A 86 -4.08 -13.76 17.66
C ASP A 86 -3.03 -14.75 17.14
N ASP A 87 -2.33 -15.41 18.06
CA ASP A 87 -1.28 -16.37 17.71
C ASP A 87 -1.83 -17.55 16.89
N ALA A 88 -3.08 -17.97 17.15
CA ALA A 88 -3.71 -19.10 16.46
C ALA A 88 -4.04 -18.80 14.99
N GLU A 89 -4.42 -17.57 14.66
CA GLU A 89 -4.62 -17.08 13.30
C GLU A 89 -3.26 -16.92 12.60
N CYS A 90 -2.25 -16.38 13.29
CA CYS A 90 -0.89 -16.25 12.76
C CYS A 90 -0.27 -17.61 12.37
N ILE A 91 -0.55 -18.67 13.13
CA ILE A 91 -0.07 -20.04 12.84
C ILE A 91 -0.88 -20.73 11.73
N ARG A 92 -2.14 -20.37 11.52
CA ARG A 92 -2.97 -20.94 10.42
C ARG A 92 -2.57 -20.40 9.05
N ARG A 93 -2.23 -19.11 8.99
CA ARG A 93 -1.97 -18.37 7.75
C ARG A 93 -0.69 -18.70 6.96
N PRO A 94 0.38 -19.34 7.49
CA PRO A 94 1.55 -19.76 6.70
C PRO A 94 1.25 -20.93 5.73
N ARG A 95 0.03 -21.49 5.76
CA ARG A 95 -0.36 -22.70 5.01
C ARG A 95 -1.05 -22.43 3.66
N PHE A 96 -1.06 -21.22 3.16
CA PHE A 96 -1.51 -20.96 1.79
C PHE A 96 -0.31 -20.94 0.83
N PRO A 97 -0.19 -21.91 -0.10
CA PRO A 97 0.75 -21.82 -1.21
C PRO A 97 0.41 -20.66 -2.15
#